data_AF-A0A3N0BWM7-F1
#
_entry.id   AF-A0A3N0BWM7-F1
#
_cell.length_a   1.000
_cell.length_b   1.000
_cell.length_c   1.000
_cell.angle_alpha   90.00
_cell.angle_beta   90.00
_cell.angle_gamma   90.00
#
_symmetry.space_group_name_H-M   'P 1'
#
loop_
_entity.id
_entity.type
_entity.pdbx_description
1 polymer ?
#
loop_
_entity_poly.entity_id
_entity_poly.type
_entity_poly.pdbx_seq_one_letter_code
_entity_poly.pdbx_strand_id
1 'polypeptide(L)' 'MAKVVQFIKESYDEMTQKVTWPTWGELQNSAVLVLVASLIIALIIFAMDKGSVFVLDTFYKSLSN' A
#
# COMPACT_ATOMS: atom_id res chain seq x y z
N MET A 1 -0.73 -29.94 22.53
CA MET A 1 -1.41 -28.76 23.08
C MET A 1 -0.48 -27.87 23.89
N ALA A 2 0.16 -28.36 24.97
CA ALA A 2 1.08 -27.55 25.80
C ALA A 2 2.23 -26.88 25.01
N LYS A 3 2.84 -27.58 24.06
CA LYS A 3 3.95 -27.04 23.24
C LYS A 3 3.55 -25.86 22.33
N VAL A 4 2.32 -25.83 21.81
CA VAL A 4 1.86 -24.75 20.91
C VAL A 4 1.55 -23.49 21.71
N VAL A 5 0.95 -23.64 22.89
CA VAL A 5 0.68 -22.53 23.81
C VAL A 5 2.00 -21.93 24.32
N GLN A 6 2.98 -22.78 24.63
CA GLN A 6 4.33 -22.33 25.00
C GLN A 6 5.02 -21.55 23.87
N PHE A 7 4.95 -22.07 22.64
CA PHE A 7 5.54 -21.43 21.46
C PHE A 7 4.95 -20.05 21.16
N ILE A 8 3.63 -19.88 21.25
CA ILE A 8 2.99 -18.57 21.07
C ILE A 8 3.42 -17.60 22.17
N LYS A 9 3.56 -18.08 23.40
CA LYS A 9 4.00 -17.25 24.54
C LYS A 9 5.44 -16.80 24.40
N GLU A 10 6.34 -17.70 24.01
CA GLU A 10 7.75 -17.39 23.71
C GLU A 10 7.88 -16.45 22.50
N SER A 11 7.06 -16.64 21.46
CA SER A 11 7.03 -15.74 20.29
C SER A 11 6.56 -14.33 20.65
N TYR A 12 5.59 -14.20 21.56
CA TYR A 12 5.11 -12.90 22.02
C TYR A 12 6.17 -12.16 22.86
N ASP A 13 6.82 -12.87 23.78
CA ASP A 13 7.93 -12.30 24.55
C ASP A 13 9.09 -11.89 23.63
N GLU A 14 9.43 -12.69 22.60
CA GLU A 14 10.49 -12.36 21.64
C GLU A 14 10.14 -11.14 20.77
N MET A 15 8.91 -11.07 20.24
CA MET A 15 8.46 -9.93 19.43
C MET A 15 8.40 -8.61 20.21
N THR A 16 8.28 -8.67 21.54
CA THR A 16 8.17 -7.49 22.39
C THR A 16 9.52 -7.10 23.03
N GLN A 17 10.38 -8.07 23.35
CA GLN A 17 11.65 -7.85 24.04
C GLN A 17 12.85 -7.75 23.09
N LYS A 18 12.79 -8.35 21.89
CA LYS A 18 13.91 -8.35 20.93
C LYS A 18 13.67 -7.52 19.67
N VAL A 19 12.51 -6.87 19.54
CA VAL A 19 12.21 -6.04 18.38
C VAL A 19 11.95 -4.62 18.83
N THR A 20 12.72 -3.68 18.29
CA THR A 20 12.50 -2.25 18.50
C THR A 20 11.30 -1.80 17.68
N TRP A 21 10.11 -1.85 18.28
CA TRP A 21 8.94 -1.20 17.68
C TRP A 21 9.18 0.31 17.62
N PRO A 22 8.90 0.96 16.48
CA PRO A 22 8.93 2.40 16.39
C PRO A 22 7.96 3.00 17.41
N THR A 23 8.26 4.21 17.89
CA THR A 23 7.29 4.93 18.71
C THR A 23 6.02 5.19 17.91
N TRP A 24 4.88 5.33 18.58
CA TRP A 24 3.59 5.57 17.91
C TRP A 24 3.62 6.78 16.95
N GLY A 25 4.41 7.81 17.27
CA GLY A 25 4.61 8.98 16.41
C GLY A 25 5.38 8.67 15.11
N GLU A 26 6.43 7.85 15.18
CA GLU A 26 7.19 7.41 14.00
C GLU A 26 6.38 6.46 13.12
N LEU A 27 5.56 5.61 13.74
CA LEU A 27 4.66 4.71 13.05
C LEU A 27 3.61 5.49 12.26
N GLN A 28 3.01 6.52 12.87
CA GLN A 28 2.06 7.40 12.22
C GLN A 28 2.72 8.21 11.09
N ASN A 29 3.93 8.72 11.30
CA ASN A 29 4.66 9.45 10.26
C ASN A 29 4.92 8.56 9.03
N SER A 30 5.33 7.31 9.26
CA SER A 30 5.52 6.32 8.19
C SER A 30 4.22 6.00 7.46
N ALA A 31 3.11 5.86 8.21
CA ALA A 31 1.80 5.61 7.62
C ALA A 31 1.30 6.81 6.77
N VAL A 32 1.50 8.03 7.25
CA VAL A 32 1.14 9.26 6.52
C VAL A 32 1.95 9.38 5.24
N LEU A 33 3.25 9.07 5.29
CA LEU A 33 4.11 9.06 4.10
C LEU A 33 3.57 8.10 3.02
N VAL A 34 3.23 6.86 3.41
CA VAL A 34 2.68 5.85 2.49
C VAL A 34 1.31 6.28 1.94
N LEU A 35 0.47 6.91 2.76
CA LEU A 35 -0.83 7.43 2.33
C LEU A 35 -0.67 8.53 1.26
N VAL A 36 0.26 9.46 1.44
CA VAL A 36 0.54 10.50 0.44
C VAL A 36 1.12 9.88 -0.84
N ALA A 37 2.04 8.92 -0.72
CA ALA A 37 2.61 8.23 -1.87
C ALA A 37 1.54 7.48 -2.69
N SER A 38 0.62 6.77 -2.02
CA SER A 38 -0.47 6.05 -2.69
C SER A 38 -1.45 6.99 -3.38
N LEU A 39 -1.73 8.16 -2.79
CA LEU A 39 -2.56 9.20 -3.40
C LEU A 39 -1.94 9.73 -4.71
N ILE A 40 -0.62 9.96 -4.74
CA ILE A 40 0.09 10.41 -5.95
C ILE A 40 0.00 9.33 -7.04
N ILE A 41 0.24 8.07 -6.68
CA ILE A 41 0.15 6.94 -7.63
C ILE A 41 -1.28 6.83 -8.20
N ALA A 42 -2.30 7.01 -7.36
CA ALA A 42 -3.69 6.99 -7.81
C ALA A 42 -4.00 8.10 -8.83
N LEU A 43 -3.47 9.31 -8.64
CA LEU A 43 -3.62 10.40 -9.60
C LEU A 43 -2.93 10.12 -10.94
N ILE A 44 -1.76 9.48 -10.91
CA ILE A 44 -1.04 9.08 -12.12
C ILE A 44 -1.85 8.04 -12.92
N ILE A 45 -2.37 7.00 -12.24
CA ILE A 45 -3.21 5.99 -12.88
C ILE A 45 -4.47 6.66 -13.48
N PHE A 46 -5.11 7.57 -12.75
CA PHE A 46 -6.26 8.30 -13.25
C PHE A 46 -5.95 9.09 -14.54
N ALA A 47 -4.78 9.74 -14.61
CA ALA A 47 -4.35 10.43 -15.82
C ALA A 47 -4.08 9.45 -16.98
N MET A 48 -3.46 8.30 -16.70
CA MET A 48 -3.21 7.26 -17.70
C MET A 48 -4.51 6.65 -18.24
N ASP A 49 -5.50 6.42 -17.39
CA ASP A 49 -6.81 5.89 -17.79
C ASP A 49 -7.52 6.87 -18.73
N LYS A 50 -7.53 8.16 -18.37
CA LYS A 50 -8.12 9.23 -19.21
C LYS A 50 -7.39 9.38 -20.54
N GLY A 51 -6.05 9.32 -20.53
CA GLY A 51 -5.24 9.37 -21.74
C GLY A 51 -5.53 8.19 -22.67
N SER A 52 -5.63 6.98 -22.12
CA SER A 52 -5.92 5.77 -22.89
C SER A 52 -7.29 5.82 -23.55
N VAL A 53 -8.32 6.26 -22.83
CA VAL A 53 -9.67 6.45 -23.40
C VAL A 53 -9.65 7.48 -24.53
N PHE A 54 -8.97 8.62 -24.33
CA PHE A 54 -8.88 9.67 -25.35
C PHE A 54 -8.20 9.17 -26.64
N VAL A 55 -7.12 8.40 -26.51
CA VAL A 55 -6.40 7.81 -27.65
C VAL A 55 -7.30 6.83 -28.40
N LEU A 56 -7.98 5.94 -27.67
CA LEU A 56 -8.86 4.94 -28.28
C LEU A 56 -10.07 5.60 -28.95
N ASP A 57 -10.74 6.54 -28.31
CA ASP A 57 -11.89 7.25 -28.87
C ASP A 57 -11.51 8.00 -30.17
N THR A 58 -10.32 8.60 -30.20
CA THR A 58 -9.80 9.29 -31.40
C THR A 58 -9.52 8.31 -32.52
N PHE A 59 -8.89 7.17 -32.21
CA PHE A 59 -8.59 6.13 -33.20
C PHE A 59 -9.86 5.49 -33.76
N TYR A 60 -10.83 5.13 -32.91
CA TYR A 60 -12.11 4.58 -33.33
C TYR A 60 -12.94 5.58 -34.16
N LYS A 61 -12.97 6.87 -33.78
CA LYS A 61 -13.61 7.90 -34.60
C LYS A 61 -12.98 8.06 -35.98
N SER A 62 -11.66 7.98 -36.07
CA SER A 62 -10.94 8.09 -37.34
C SER A 62 -11.11 6.87 -38.26
N LEU A 63 -11.43 5.69 -37.71
CA LEU A 63 -11.71 4.48 -38.49
C LEU A 63 -13.18 4.39 -38.91
N SER A 64 -14.09 4.90 -38.08
CA SER A 64 -15.53 4.90 -38.33
C SER A 64 -16.01 5.99 -39.31
N ASN A 65 -15.17 6.97 -39.62
CA ASN A 65 -15.45 8.07 -40.54
C ASN A 65 -14.59 7.95 -41.79
#